data_AF-A0A3M6DWX5-F1
#
_entry.id   AF-A0A3M6DWX5-F1
#
_cell.length_a   1.000
_cell.length_b   1.000
_cell.length_c   1.000
_cell.angle_alpha   90.00
_cell.angle_beta   90.00
_cell.angle_gamma   90.00
#
_symmetry.space_group_name_H-M   'P 1'
#
loop_
_entity.id
_entity.type
_entity.pdbx_description
1 polymer ?
#
loop_
_entity_poly.entity_id
_entity_poly.type
_entity_poly.pdbx_seq_one_letter_code
_entity_poly.pdbx_strand_id
1 'polypeptide(L)'
;MSKQFTKDNLNDIVTESIVDSLNYNNKQAVTRARGGIPKPDQTYFERYSNNKSLILKNAGVEESSIPESINIENVLVAKQIHDYIIGNHHFVDFKEYYLNGHFKIDPTGPHTTLKITEEKLLRYNGVETLLNIKPLHNQPIGKGYTVDIPSQYNVAPLRAKGLLQGLMFAEGSVKSAYEHMQQQELNLKQKEPQRLKPKM
;
A
#
# COMPACT_ATOMS: atom_id res chain seq x y z
N MET A 1 27.80 -23.24 10.97
CA MET A 1 26.71 -23.60 10.03
C MET A 1 25.80 -22.38 9.92
N SER A 2 25.65 -21.80 8.73
CA SER A 2 24.71 -20.70 8.50
C SER A 2 23.29 -21.24 8.75
N LYS A 3 22.52 -20.59 9.63
CA LYS A 3 21.11 -20.92 9.81
C LYS A 3 20.38 -20.55 8.53
N GLN A 4 19.60 -21.48 7.99
CA GLN A 4 18.76 -21.20 6.83
C GLN A 4 17.75 -20.10 7.19
N PHE A 5 17.66 -19.07 6.36
CA PHE A 5 16.69 -17.99 6.54
C PHE A 5 15.26 -18.53 6.51
N THR A 6 14.47 -18.16 7.51
CA THR A 6 13.09 -18.62 7.67
C THR A 6 12.07 -17.50 7.51
N LYS A 7 10.80 -17.86 7.43
CA LYS A 7 9.68 -16.90 7.49
C LYS A 7 9.69 -16.11 8.81
N ASP A 8 10.08 -16.74 9.91
CA ASP A 8 10.16 -16.08 11.21
C ASP A 8 11.25 -15.01 11.20
N ASN A 9 12.40 -15.25 10.57
CA ASN A 9 13.42 -14.23 10.39
C ASN A 9 12.90 -13.00 9.63
N LEU A 10 12.11 -13.21 8.57
CA LEU A 10 11.47 -12.10 7.86
C LEU A 10 10.47 -11.35 8.76
N ASN A 11 9.65 -12.08 9.53
CA ASN A 11 8.69 -11.48 10.45
C ASN A 11 9.39 -10.67 11.55
N ASP A 12 10.51 -11.15 12.08
CA ASP A 12 11.30 -10.46 13.10
C ASP A 12 11.89 -9.16 12.55
N ILE A 13 12.46 -9.19 11.33
CA ILE A 13 12.96 -7.98 10.66
C ILE A 13 11.84 -6.96 10.45
N VAL A 14 10.67 -7.41 9.99
CA VAL A 14 9.50 -6.54 9.79
C VAL A 14 9.07 -5.93 11.13
N THR A 15 8.97 -6.74 12.18
CA THR A 15 8.57 -6.30 13.52
C THR A 15 9.54 -5.26 14.07
N GLU A 16 10.85 -5.53 14.02
CA GLU A 16 11.87 -4.60 14.51
C GLU A 16 11.91 -3.30 13.71
N SER A 17 11.63 -3.35 12.40
CA SER A 17 11.50 -2.15 11.57
C SER A 17 10.30 -1.28 11.96
N ILE A 18 9.17 -1.91 12.30
CA ILE A 18 7.98 -1.21 12.81
C ILE A 18 8.27 -0.60 14.18
N VAL A 19 8.84 -1.38 15.11
CA VAL A 19 9.19 -0.92 16.45
C VAL A 19 10.14 0.28 16.39
N ASP A 20 11.18 0.21 15.57
CA ASP A 20 12.13 1.32 15.40
C ASP A 20 11.46 2.58 14.80
N SER A 21 10.50 2.42 13.88
CA SER A 21 9.71 3.52 13.31
C SER A 21 8.80 4.16 14.34
N LEU A 22 8.06 3.36 15.11
CA LEU A 22 7.21 3.87 16.18
C LEU A 22 8.02 4.59 17.25
N ASN A 23 9.16 4.02 17.66
CA ASN A 23 10.04 4.66 18.63
C ASN A 23 10.60 5.99 18.13
N TYR A 24 11.01 6.07 16.85
CA TYR A 24 11.50 7.31 16.27
C TYR A 24 10.40 8.37 16.16
N ASN A 25 9.23 8.02 15.61
CA ASN A 25 8.11 8.94 15.42
C ASN A 25 7.57 9.43 16.77
N ASN A 26 7.50 8.56 17.79
CA ASN A 26 7.14 8.95 19.15
C ASN A 26 8.12 9.96 19.75
N LYS A 27 9.44 9.81 19.51
CA LYS A 27 10.44 10.81 19.91
C LYS A 27 10.21 12.16 19.21
N GLN A 28 9.80 12.16 17.94
CA GLN A 28 9.45 13.40 17.23
C GLN A 28 8.18 14.04 17.82
N ALA A 29 7.15 13.24 18.12
CA ALA A 29 5.91 13.72 18.75
C ALA A 29 6.18 14.35 20.12
N VAL A 30 7.01 13.71 20.96
CA VAL A 30 7.43 14.26 22.26
C VAL A 30 8.21 15.57 22.08
N THR A 31 9.10 15.63 21.09
CA THR A 31 9.87 16.85 20.79
C THR A 31 8.93 18.02 20.44
N ARG A 32 7.93 17.76 19.60
CA ARG A 32 6.88 18.74 19.26
C ARG A 32 6.10 19.20 20.48
N ALA A 33 5.64 18.25 21.31
CA ALA A 33 4.87 18.55 22.52
C ALA A 33 5.65 19.41 23.53
N ARG A 34 6.99 19.29 23.54
CA ARG A 34 7.89 20.11 24.35
C ARG A 34 8.27 21.46 23.72
N GLY A 35 7.67 21.83 22.58
CA GLY A 35 7.95 23.08 21.88
C GLY A 35 9.23 23.08 21.03
N GLY A 36 9.86 21.92 20.83
CA GLY A 36 11.00 21.78 19.93
C GLY A 36 10.61 21.67 18.46
N ILE A 37 11.59 21.69 17.57
CA ILE A 37 11.41 21.47 16.12
C ILE A 37 11.56 19.97 15.82
N PRO A 38 10.46 19.22 15.61
CA PRO A 38 10.55 17.80 15.27
C PRO A 38 11.07 17.61 13.84
N LYS A 39 11.78 16.50 13.61
CA LYS A 39 12.06 16.03 12.25
C LYS A 39 10.81 15.35 11.67
N PRO A 40 10.72 15.21 10.34
CA PRO A 40 9.62 14.45 9.73
C PRO A 40 9.62 12.99 10.21
N ASP A 41 8.42 12.41 10.27
CA ASP A 41 8.23 11.00 10.59
C ASP A 41 8.90 10.10 9.55
N GLN A 42 9.29 8.91 9.99
CA GLN A 42 9.91 7.89 9.15
C GLN A 42 9.03 6.65 9.03
N THR A 43 8.92 6.16 7.80
CA THR A 43 8.22 4.92 7.43
C THR A 43 9.03 3.68 7.83
N TYR A 44 8.39 2.51 7.80
CA TYR A 44 9.07 1.24 8.13
C TYR A 44 10.28 0.98 7.22
N PHE A 45 10.14 1.23 5.92
CA PHE A 45 11.23 1.14 4.96
C PHE A 45 12.37 2.12 5.29
N GLU A 46 12.07 3.39 5.56
CA GLU A 46 13.11 4.39 5.84
C GLU A 46 13.90 4.04 7.10
N ARG A 47 13.24 3.51 8.13
CA ARG A 47 13.95 3.01 9.32
C ARG A 47 14.83 1.82 9.04
N TYR A 48 14.30 0.85 8.32
CA TYR A 48 15.09 -0.30 7.88
C TYR A 48 16.31 0.13 7.06
N SER A 49 16.15 1.02 6.08
CA SER A 49 17.25 1.51 5.27
C SER A 49 18.29 2.29 6.07
N ASN A 50 17.87 3.12 7.03
CA ASN A 50 18.78 3.97 7.80
C ASN A 50 19.45 3.24 8.97
N ASN A 51 18.81 2.23 9.54
CA ASN A 51 19.27 1.50 10.73
C ASN A 51 19.39 -0.01 10.51
N LYS A 52 19.63 -0.42 9.25
CA LYS A 52 19.63 -1.83 8.83
C LYS A 52 20.41 -2.73 9.80
N SER A 53 21.66 -2.37 10.10
CA SER A 53 22.52 -3.17 10.99
C SER A 53 21.96 -3.32 12.40
N LEU A 54 21.33 -2.29 12.96
CA LEU A 54 20.71 -2.35 14.29
C LEU A 54 19.46 -3.23 14.27
N ILE A 55 18.59 -3.05 13.27
CA ILE A 55 17.37 -3.82 13.11
C ILE A 55 17.67 -5.31 12.90
N LEU A 56 18.62 -5.63 12.02
CA LEU A 56 19.05 -7.00 11.79
C LEU A 56 19.65 -7.63 13.06
N LYS A 57 20.46 -6.88 13.81
CA LYS A 57 21.00 -7.32 15.10
C LYS A 57 19.90 -7.62 16.11
N ASN A 58 18.90 -6.75 16.24
CA ASN A 58 17.77 -6.96 17.15
C ASN A 58 16.91 -8.16 16.73
N ALA A 59 16.70 -8.35 15.42
CA ALA A 59 16.01 -9.50 14.87
C ALA A 59 16.83 -10.80 14.98
N GLY A 60 18.10 -10.73 15.41
CA GLY A 60 18.99 -11.89 15.47
C GLY A 60 19.33 -12.49 14.10
N VAL A 61 19.28 -11.68 13.04
CA VAL A 61 19.52 -12.11 11.65
C VAL A 61 20.84 -11.52 11.15
N GLU A 62 21.68 -12.37 10.58
CA GLU A 62 22.88 -11.92 9.86
C GLU A 62 22.50 -11.49 8.44
N GLU A 63 23.01 -10.34 7.98
CA GLU A 63 22.69 -9.82 6.64
C GLU A 63 23.05 -10.81 5.52
N SER A 64 24.17 -11.52 5.65
CA SER A 64 24.61 -12.54 4.71
C SER A 64 23.73 -13.79 4.66
N SER A 65 22.82 -13.96 5.62
CA SER A 65 21.86 -15.08 5.62
C SER A 65 20.60 -14.78 4.78
N ILE A 66 20.35 -13.52 4.44
CA ILE A 66 19.14 -13.09 3.74
C ILE A 66 19.26 -13.45 2.25
N PRO A 67 18.35 -14.26 1.68
CA PRO A 67 18.38 -14.59 0.25
C PRO A 67 18.12 -13.36 -0.61
N GLU A 68 18.83 -13.22 -1.73
CA GLU A 68 18.63 -12.13 -2.70
C GLU A 68 17.21 -12.10 -3.29
N SER A 69 16.51 -13.23 -3.28
CA SER A 69 15.11 -13.34 -3.71
C SER A 69 14.12 -12.67 -2.75
N ILE A 70 14.54 -12.30 -1.52
CA ILE A 70 13.68 -11.68 -0.52
C ILE A 70 13.88 -10.17 -0.53
N ASN A 71 12.90 -9.45 -1.08
CA ASN A 71 12.87 -7.99 -1.05
C ASN A 71 12.20 -7.49 0.24
N ILE A 72 12.98 -7.36 1.30
CA ILE A 72 12.51 -6.86 2.61
C ILE A 72 11.88 -5.47 2.50
N GLU A 73 12.45 -4.60 1.66
CA GLU A 73 11.97 -3.22 1.50
C GLU A 73 10.55 -3.18 0.95
N ASN A 74 10.26 -3.98 -0.08
CA ASN A 74 8.90 -4.12 -0.60
C ASN A 74 7.95 -4.72 0.43
N VAL A 75 8.40 -5.70 1.22
CA VAL A 75 7.57 -6.25 2.30
C VAL A 75 7.23 -5.18 3.35
N LEU A 76 8.18 -4.32 3.71
CA LEU A 76 7.96 -3.22 4.65
C LEU A 76 7.02 -2.16 4.09
N VAL A 77 7.15 -1.81 2.80
CA VAL A 77 6.20 -0.92 2.12
C VAL A 77 4.81 -1.56 2.07
N ALA A 78 4.70 -2.85 1.76
CA ALA A 78 3.42 -3.55 1.75
C ALA A 78 2.75 -3.56 3.12
N LYS A 79 3.54 -3.80 4.18
CA LYS A 79 3.06 -3.72 5.56
C LYS A 79 2.61 -2.30 5.93
N GLN A 80 3.36 -1.27 5.53
CA GLN A 80 2.97 0.12 5.73
C GLN A 80 1.62 0.43 5.05
N ILE A 81 1.44 0.01 3.79
CA ILE A 81 0.18 0.19 3.04
C ILE A 81 -0.97 -0.50 3.79
N HIS A 82 -0.78 -1.75 4.19
CA HIS A 82 -1.78 -2.49 4.96
C HIS A 82 -2.19 -1.73 6.22
N ASP A 83 -1.23 -1.26 7.02
CA ASP A 83 -1.52 -0.54 8.26
C ASP A 83 -2.23 0.79 8.01
N TYR A 84 -1.91 1.50 6.92
CA TYR A 84 -2.68 2.68 6.52
C TYR A 84 -4.13 2.33 6.17
N ILE A 85 -4.37 1.29 5.36
CA ILE A 85 -5.73 0.90 4.96
C ILE A 85 -6.55 0.46 6.19
N ILE A 86 -5.95 -0.34 7.08
CA ILE A 86 -6.66 -0.90 8.24
C ILE A 86 -6.88 0.13 9.36
N GLY A 87 -5.87 0.98 9.61
CA GLY A 87 -5.79 1.86 10.77
C GLY A 87 -6.24 3.30 10.55
N ASN A 88 -6.44 3.74 9.29
CA ASN A 88 -6.86 5.11 9.01
C ASN A 88 -8.39 5.20 8.84
N HIS A 89 -9.02 6.08 9.63
CA HIS A 89 -10.46 6.30 9.64
C HIS A 89 -11.01 6.89 8.33
N HIS A 90 -10.16 7.44 7.46
CA HIS A 90 -10.59 7.92 6.15
C HIS A 90 -10.96 6.79 5.18
N PHE A 91 -10.45 5.57 5.39
CA PHE A 91 -10.55 4.47 4.44
C PHE A 91 -11.62 3.43 4.79
N VAL A 92 -12.79 3.83 5.31
CA VAL A 92 -13.81 2.87 5.78
C VAL A 92 -14.27 1.93 4.67
N ASP A 93 -14.80 2.47 3.56
CA ASP A 93 -15.27 1.66 2.43
C ASP A 93 -14.10 0.94 1.74
N PHE A 94 -12.97 1.65 1.58
CA PHE A 94 -11.79 1.10 0.93
C PHE A 94 -11.18 -0.08 1.70
N LYS A 95 -11.23 -0.03 3.03
CA LYS A 95 -10.84 -1.13 3.92
C LYS A 95 -11.73 -2.33 3.73
N GLU A 96 -13.05 -2.17 3.63
CA GLU A 96 -13.95 -3.29 3.39
C GLU A 96 -13.66 -3.98 2.05
N TYR A 97 -13.50 -3.22 0.98
CA TYR A 97 -13.12 -3.79 -0.32
C TYR A 97 -11.76 -4.51 -0.28
N TYR A 98 -10.78 -3.94 0.43
CA TYR A 98 -9.48 -4.58 0.62
C TYR A 98 -9.59 -5.90 1.40
N LEU A 99 -10.35 -5.92 2.51
CA LEU A 99 -10.56 -7.12 3.33
C LEU A 99 -11.37 -8.20 2.60
N ASN A 100 -12.29 -7.81 1.72
CA ASN A 100 -13.06 -8.72 0.86
C ASN A 100 -12.25 -9.22 -0.34
N GLY A 101 -10.97 -8.85 -0.46
CA GLY A 101 -10.09 -9.33 -1.52
C GLY A 101 -10.39 -8.74 -2.90
N HIS A 102 -10.98 -7.53 -2.96
CA HIS A 102 -11.13 -6.79 -4.22
C HIS A 102 -9.82 -6.13 -4.65
N PHE A 103 -8.90 -5.97 -3.69
CA PHE A 103 -7.54 -5.50 -3.89
C PHE A 103 -6.53 -6.43 -3.22
N LYS A 104 -5.32 -6.48 -3.77
CA LYS A 104 -4.16 -7.10 -3.12
C LYS A 104 -2.96 -6.17 -3.16
N ILE A 105 -2.15 -6.24 -2.12
CA ILE A 105 -0.83 -5.62 -2.11
C ILE A 105 0.16 -6.69 -2.56
N ASP A 106 0.91 -6.42 -3.62
CA ASP A 106 1.88 -7.35 -4.20
C ASP A 106 3.30 -6.77 -4.07
N PRO A 107 4.12 -7.32 -3.14
CA PRO A 107 5.51 -6.91 -2.93
C PRO A 107 6.53 -7.71 -3.77
N THR A 108 6.08 -8.67 -4.58
CA THR A 108 6.98 -9.65 -5.22
C THR A 108 7.74 -9.10 -6.44
N GLY A 109 7.25 -8.01 -7.01
CA GLY A 109 7.87 -7.35 -8.15
C GLY A 109 9.10 -6.50 -7.79
N PRO A 110 9.64 -5.73 -8.75
CA PRO A 110 10.71 -4.77 -8.51
C PRO A 110 10.29 -3.61 -7.58
N HIS A 111 8.98 -3.41 -7.40
CA HIS A 111 8.40 -2.45 -6.47
C HIS A 111 7.07 -2.99 -5.96
N THR A 112 6.56 -2.40 -4.88
CA THR A 112 5.29 -2.79 -4.29
C THR A 112 4.14 -2.21 -5.09
N THR A 113 3.11 -3.01 -5.37
CA THR A 113 1.95 -2.60 -6.16
C THR A 113 0.66 -2.84 -5.40
N LEU A 114 -0.31 -1.94 -5.57
CA LEU A 114 -1.69 -2.16 -5.14
C LEU A 114 -2.52 -2.52 -6.37
N LYS A 115 -3.00 -3.76 -6.43
CA LYS A 115 -3.65 -4.35 -7.61
C LYS A 115 -5.12 -4.63 -7.34
N ILE A 116 -5.94 -4.44 -8.36
CA ILE A 116 -7.33 -4.87 -8.41
C ILE A 116 -7.36 -6.37 -8.70
N THR A 117 -8.14 -7.11 -7.92
CA THR A 117 -8.36 -8.54 -8.08
C THR A 117 -9.80 -8.87 -8.45
N GLU A 118 -10.74 -7.96 -8.16
CA GLU A 118 -12.14 -8.15 -8.57
C GLU A 118 -12.31 -7.95 -10.08
N GLU A 119 -12.85 -8.96 -10.75
CA GLU A 119 -13.02 -8.97 -12.21
C GLU A 119 -13.91 -7.83 -12.73
N LYS A 120 -15.02 -7.53 -12.04
CA LYS A 120 -15.93 -6.44 -12.44
C LYS A 120 -15.20 -5.10 -12.47
N LEU A 121 -14.48 -4.81 -11.39
CA LEU A 121 -13.73 -3.58 -11.25
C LEU A 121 -12.54 -3.52 -12.20
N LEU A 122 -11.87 -4.65 -12.47
CA LEU A 122 -10.84 -4.76 -13.51
C LEU A 122 -11.37 -4.40 -14.90
N ARG A 123 -12.53 -4.95 -15.29
CA ARG A 123 -13.16 -4.66 -16.58
C ARG A 123 -13.53 -3.19 -16.73
N TYR A 124 -13.95 -2.53 -15.64
CA TYR A 124 -14.28 -1.11 -15.64
C TYR A 124 -13.03 -0.22 -15.66
N ASN A 125 -12.07 -0.47 -14.78
CA ASN A 125 -10.88 0.36 -14.62
C ASN A 125 -9.89 0.19 -15.77
N GLY A 126 -9.88 -0.99 -16.40
CA GLY A 126 -9.02 -1.38 -17.52
C GLY A 126 -7.50 -1.41 -17.21
N VAL A 127 -7.09 -1.02 -16.01
CA VAL A 127 -5.72 -1.19 -15.49
C VAL A 127 -5.80 -2.03 -14.23
N GLU A 128 -4.97 -3.06 -14.15
CA GLU A 128 -4.89 -3.91 -12.97
C GLU A 128 -4.30 -3.19 -11.76
N THR A 129 -3.39 -2.24 -11.99
CA THR A 129 -2.63 -1.58 -10.93
C THR A 129 -3.22 -0.21 -10.59
N LEU A 130 -3.60 -0.03 -9.32
CA LEU A 130 -4.05 1.26 -8.77
C LEU A 130 -2.87 2.15 -8.39
N LEU A 131 -1.83 1.58 -7.77
CA LEU A 131 -0.66 2.31 -7.29
C LEU A 131 0.61 1.49 -7.49
N ASN A 132 1.68 2.19 -7.89
CA ASN A 132 3.05 1.70 -7.91
C ASN A 132 3.86 2.45 -6.85
N ILE A 133 4.32 1.73 -5.82
CA ILE A 133 5.06 2.29 -4.70
C ILE A 133 6.50 1.81 -4.76
N LYS A 134 7.41 2.72 -5.11
CA LYS A 134 8.84 2.43 -5.30
C LYS A 134 9.63 2.98 -4.12
N PRO A 135 10.32 2.13 -3.33
CA PRO A 135 11.28 2.60 -2.34
C PRO A 135 12.32 3.51 -2.98
N LEU A 136 12.71 4.57 -2.28
CA LEU A 136 13.77 5.47 -2.69
C LEU A 136 14.88 5.50 -1.64
N HIS A 137 16.06 5.01 -2.01
CA HIS A 137 17.26 5.10 -1.19
C HIS A 137 17.85 6.50 -1.25
N ASN A 138 18.58 6.87 -0.19
CA ASN A 138 19.35 8.11 -0.09
C ASN A 138 18.52 9.40 -0.28
N GLN A 139 17.21 9.34 0.01
CA GLN A 139 16.33 10.51 -0.02
C GLN A 139 16.21 11.18 1.34
N PRO A 140 15.80 12.47 1.37
CA PRO A 140 15.42 13.14 2.62
C PRO A 140 14.34 12.36 3.37
N ILE A 141 14.42 12.43 4.70
CA ILE A 141 13.47 11.83 5.63
C ILE A 141 12.02 12.26 5.30
N GLY A 142 11.11 11.31 5.20
CA GLY A 142 9.71 11.50 4.84
C GLY A 142 9.43 11.42 3.33
N LYS A 143 10.45 11.05 2.52
CA LYS A 143 10.34 10.84 1.05
C LYS A 143 10.76 9.43 0.63
N GLY A 144 10.81 8.48 1.55
CA GLY A 144 11.32 7.13 1.31
C GLY A 144 10.65 6.30 0.23
N TYR A 145 9.59 6.78 -0.43
CA TYR A 145 9.07 6.15 -1.63
C TYR A 145 8.40 7.15 -2.57
N THR A 146 8.37 6.82 -3.86
CA THR A 146 7.44 7.44 -4.80
C THR A 146 6.16 6.65 -4.86
N VAL A 147 5.04 7.36 -5.03
CA VAL A 147 3.73 6.75 -5.24
C VAL A 147 3.24 7.22 -6.60
N ASP A 148 3.42 6.36 -7.60
CA ASP A 148 3.02 6.58 -8.98
C ASP A 148 1.61 5.98 -9.19
N ILE A 149 0.74 6.74 -9.83
CA ILE A 149 -0.63 6.39 -10.20
C ILE A 149 -0.62 6.07 -11.70
N PRO A 150 -0.76 4.79 -12.08
CA PRO A 150 -0.89 4.41 -13.48
C PRO A 150 -2.13 5.05 -14.11
N SER A 151 -2.02 5.44 -15.38
CA SER A 151 -3.14 5.97 -16.16
C SER A 151 -3.14 5.32 -17.53
N GLN A 152 -4.32 4.97 -18.03
CA GLN A 152 -4.49 4.52 -19.41
C GLN A 152 -4.36 5.67 -20.42
N TYR A 153 -4.64 6.89 -19.96
CA TYR A 153 -4.85 8.06 -20.82
C TYR A 153 -3.68 9.04 -20.80
N ASN A 154 -2.77 8.93 -19.81
CA ASN A 154 -1.61 9.80 -19.71
C ASN A 154 -0.35 9.11 -20.21
N VAL A 155 0.46 9.84 -20.98
CA VAL A 155 1.78 9.38 -21.46
C VAL A 155 2.76 9.15 -20.29
N ALA A 156 2.54 9.82 -19.15
CA ALA A 156 3.33 9.67 -17.93
C ALA A 156 2.43 9.39 -16.70
N PRO A 157 2.86 8.55 -15.75
CA PRO A 157 2.11 8.30 -14.52
C PRO A 157 2.01 9.57 -13.68
N LEU A 158 0.83 9.80 -13.08
CA LEU A 158 0.64 10.87 -12.11
C LEU A 158 1.37 10.48 -10.82
N ARG A 159 1.94 11.45 -10.10
CA ARG A 159 2.68 11.19 -8.85
C ARG A 159 1.98 11.83 -7.66
N ALA A 160 1.67 11.02 -6.65
CA ALA A 160 1.16 11.51 -5.38
C ALA A 160 2.30 12.07 -4.50
N LYS A 161 1.98 13.02 -3.62
CA LYS A 161 2.91 13.63 -2.66
C LYS A 161 3.34 12.68 -1.54
N GLY A 162 2.67 11.53 -1.40
CA GLY A 162 2.96 10.52 -0.40
C GLY A 162 1.93 9.38 -0.42
N LEU A 163 2.11 8.39 0.46
CA LEU A 163 1.29 7.18 0.48
C LEU A 163 -0.16 7.45 0.81
N LEU A 164 -0.42 8.26 1.84
CA LEU A 164 -1.80 8.60 2.22
C LEU A 164 -2.58 9.21 1.05
N GLN A 165 -1.99 10.18 0.33
CA GLN A 165 -2.63 10.80 -0.82
C GLN A 165 -2.84 9.79 -1.96
N GLY A 166 -1.87 8.92 -2.22
CA GLY A 166 -2.03 7.86 -3.22
C GLY A 166 -3.17 6.90 -2.88
N LEU A 167 -3.28 6.50 -1.62
CA LEU A 167 -4.38 5.65 -1.14
C LEU A 167 -5.74 6.36 -1.23
N MET A 168 -5.82 7.64 -0.89
CA MET A 168 -7.05 8.44 -1.10
C MET A 168 -7.43 8.54 -2.58
N PHE A 169 -6.45 8.66 -3.48
CA PHE A 169 -6.72 8.63 -4.92
C PHE A 169 -7.26 7.26 -5.34
N ALA A 170 -6.65 6.17 -4.86
CA ALA A 170 -7.09 4.81 -5.17
C ALA A 170 -8.53 4.57 -4.67
N GLU A 171 -8.85 4.98 -3.44
CA GLU A 171 -10.19 4.93 -2.89
C GLU A 171 -11.20 5.72 -3.75
N GLY A 172 -10.90 6.97 -4.07
CA GLY A 172 -11.77 7.80 -4.90
C GLY A 172 -12.03 7.18 -6.28
N SER A 173 -10.99 6.59 -6.89
CA SER A 173 -11.09 5.91 -8.18
C SER A 173 -12.02 4.69 -8.11
N VAL A 174 -11.86 3.88 -7.07
CA VAL A 174 -12.67 2.67 -6.83
C VAL A 174 -14.12 3.04 -6.55
N LYS A 175 -14.35 4.03 -5.69
CA LYS A 175 -15.69 4.48 -5.33
C LYS A 175 -16.44 4.98 -6.56
N SER A 176 -15.79 5.82 -7.36
CA SER A 176 -16.36 6.31 -8.63
C SER A 176 -16.69 5.16 -9.58
N ALA A 177 -15.83 4.15 -9.67
CA ALA A 177 -16.09 2.97 -10.50
C ALA A 177 -17.35 2.21 -10.05
N TYR A 178 -17.52 1.95 -8.75
CA TYR A 178 -18.73 1.29 -8.25
C TYR A 178 -19.99 2.12 -8.46
N GLU A 179 -19.93 3.43 -8.22
CA GLU A 179 -21.06 4.33 -8.46
C GLU A 179 -21.49 4.28 -9.94
N HIS A 180 -20.54 4.31 -10.88
CA HIS A 180 -20.82 4.18 -12.30
C HIS A 180 -21.39 2.80 -12.68
N MET A 181 -20.82 1.71 -12.16
CA MET A 181 -21.32 0.36 -12.42
C MET A 181 -22.77 0.20 -11.92
N GLN A 182 -23.10 0.71 -10.73
CA GLN A 182 -24.46 0.68 -10.19
C GLN A 182 -25.44 1.49 -11.06
N GLN A 183 -25.05 2.68 -11.51
CA GLN A 183 -25.89 3.49 -12.41
C GLN A 183 -26.13 2.79 -13.75
N GLN A 184 -25.13 2.12 -14.31
CA GLN A 184 -25.28 1.32 -15.53
C GLN A 184 -26.27 0.16 -15.33
N GLU A 185 -26.16 -0.58 -14.23
CA GLU A 185 -27.10 -1.65 -13.89
C GLU A 185 -28.54 -1.15 -13.72
N LEU A 186 -28.73 0.00 -13.06
CA LEU A 186 -30.05 0.63 -12.90
C LEU A 186 -30.63 1.04 -14.25
N ASN A 187 -29.83 1.65 -15.13
CA ASN A 187 -30.26 2.07 -16.46
C ASN A 187 -30.61 0.87 -17.36
N LEU A 188 -29.89 -0.26 -17.22
CA LEU A 188 -30.20 -1.50 -17.95
C LEU A 188 -31.53 -2.11 -17.47
N LYS A 189 -31.77 -2.16 -16.15
CA LYS A 189 -33.03 -2.65 -15.57
C LYS A 189 -34.24 -1.82 -15.97
N GLN A 190 -34.08 -0.51 -16.13
CA GLN A 190 -35.14 0.37 -16.62
C GLN A 190 -35.41 0.25 -18.13
N LYS A 191 -34.42 -0.24 -18.90
CA LYS A 191 -34.53 -0.45 -20.36
C LYS A 191 -34.98 -1.84 -20.76
N GLU A 192 -35.08 -2.80 -19.83
CA GLU A 192 -35.78 -4.06 -20.11
C GLU A 192 -37.27 -3.73 -20.37
N PRO A 193 -37.76 -3.88 -21.62
CA PRO A 193 -39.19 -3.71 -21.86
C PRO A 193 -39.89 -4.78 -21.03
N GLN A 194 -40.98 -4.39 -20.36
CA GLN A 194 -41.97 -5.36 -19.89
C GLN A 194 -42.21 -6.35 -21.04
N ARG A 195 -41.67 -7.57 -20.93
CA ARG A 195 -41.90 -8.62 -21.92
C ARG A 195 -43.41 -8.75 -21.99
N LEU A 196 -43.98 -8.24 -23.08
CA LEU A 196 -45.38 -8.31 -23.40
C LEU A 196 -45.81 -9.74 -23.16
N LYS A 197 -46.62 -9.97 -22.12
CA LYS A 197 -47.30 -11.24 -21.93
C LYS A 197 -48.02 -11.52 -23.26
N PRO A 198 -47.81 -12.68 -23.90
CA PRO A 198 -48.54 -12.99 -25.10
C PRO A 198 -50.03 -12.98 -24.73
N LYS A 199 -50.80 -12.12 -25.40
CA LYS A 199 -52.26 -12.16 -25.29
C LYS A 199 -52.71 -13.50 -25.89
N MET A 200 -53.34 -14.32 -25.05
CA MET A 200 -54.13 -15.48 -25.49
C MET A 200 -55.32 -15.02 -26.32
#